data_AF-A0A9N8HBM9-F1
#
_entry.id   AF-A0A9N8HBM9-F1
#
_cell.length_a   1.000
_cell.length_b   1.000
_cell.length_c   1.000
_cell.angle_alpha   90.00
_cell.angle_beta   90.00
_cell.angle_gamma   90.00
#
_symmetry.space_group_name_H-M   'P 1'
#
loop_
_entity.id
_entity.type
_entity.pdbx_description
1 polymer ?
#
loop_
_entity_poly.entity_id
_entity_poly.type
_entity_poly.pdbx_seq_one_letter_code
_entity_poly.pdbx_strand_id
1 'polypeptide(L)'
;MKAYYHRHKLLLGVTLSCVFLPRSVSAFSPAHLYSVKNSLSQSPRQVPKTCLWEVCNNDHGEANGAANGDDSSEKRMGDPLRDATGIRPSLHPTTINALARALKIKATHVSGDKSLTVDEENGISPLDVAIRAGQIATDAIDQRQSSSNQDGMTLTPDETQTIAGRVVGVVMRLEELETMLNEKVHATSWIAKFGDWDSFGVLPDESDDDEVRQRIQMDPLFTMTRAECLLGLFLKNIEIPQLTKAGQSVPDQGQVDFLDEDRKEVLAL
;
A
#
# COMPACT_ATOMS: atom_id res chain seq x y z
N MET A 1 28.47 43.28 -23.51
CA MET A 1 29.59 42.57 -22.86
C MET A 1 29.27 41.08 -22.88
N LYS A 2 29.95 40.30 -23.72
CA LYS A 2 29.75 38.85 -23.89
C LYS A 2 30.95 38.14 -23.25
N ALA A 3 30.73 37.31 -22.24
CA ALA A 3 31.77 36.48 -21.64
C ALA A 3 31.57 35.02 -22.07
N TYR A 4 32.53 34.54 -22.86
CA TYR A 4 32.73 33.14 -23.21
C TYR A 4 33.26 32.38 -22.00
N TYR A 5 32.68 31.21 -21.69
CA TYR A 5 33.37 30.18 -20.92
C TYR A 5 33.50 28.91 -21.76
N HIS A 6 34.75 28.48 -21.91
CA HIS A 6 35.23 27.37 -22.70
C HIS A 6 36.19 26.60 -21.78
N ARG A 7 36.23 25.25 -21.92
CA ARG A 7 37.10 24.23 -21.27
C ARG A 7 36.34 23.34 -20.27
N HIS A 8 36.58 22.02 -20.17
CA HIS A 8 37.52 21.12 -20.84
C HIS A 8 36.96 19.69 -20.77
N LYS A 9 36.99 18.98 -21.90
CA LYS A 9 36.89 17.51 -21.98
C LYS A 9 38.12 16.88 -21.29
N LEU A 10 37.91 15.86 -20.48
CA LEU A 10 38.93 14.88 -20.13
C LEU A 10 38.32 13.47 -20.18
N LEU A 11 38.65 12.80 -21.28
CA LEU A 11 38.51 11.36 -21.51
C LEU A 11 39.68 10.66 -20.81
N LEU A 12 39.40 9.69 -19.95
CA LEU A 12 40.35 8.63 -19.61
C LEU A 12 39.57 7.32 -19.53
N GLY A 13 39.70 6.53 -20.60
CA GLY A 13 39.34 5.12 -20.59
C GLY A 13 40.44 4.31 -19.92
N VAL A 14 40.04 3.33 -19.12
CA VAL A 14 40.91 2.23 -18.69
C VAL A 14 40.14 0.94 -18.93
N THR A 15 40.57 0.24 -19.97
CA THR A 15 40.33 -1.18 -20.22
C THR A 15 41.47 -2.01 -19.65
N LEU A 16 41.19 -3.30 -19.39
CA LEU A 16 42.05 -4.46 -19.03
C LEU A 16 41.69 -4.97 -17.62
N SER A 17 41.56 -6.27 -17.32
CA SER A 17 41.61 -7.51 -18.10
C SER A 17 41.13 -8.64 -17.19
N CYS A 18 40.60 -9.70 -17.80
CA CYS A 18 40.31 -10.99 -17.18
C CYS A 18 41.48 -11.55 -16.37
N VAL A 19 41.20 -12.06 -15.16
CA VAL A 19 41.96 -13.17 -14.55
C VAL A 19 40.99 -14.22 -14.05
N PHE A 20 40.98 -15.31 -14.81
CA PHE A 20 40.41 -16.62 -14.51
C PHE A 20 41.39 -17.36 -13.60
N LEU A 21 40.95 -17.98 -12.50
CA LEU A 21 41.52 -19.26 -12.01
C LEU A 21 40.57 -19.89 -10.97
N PRO A 22 40.31 -21.21 -11.04
CA PRO A 22 39.44 -21.95 -10.13
C PRO A 22 40.24 -22.59 -8.98
N ARG A 23 39.58 -22.85 -7.85
CA ARG A 23 40.03 -23.87 -6.88
C ARG A 23 38.83 -24.48 -6.15
N SER A 24 38.47 -25.69 -6.56
CA SER A 24 37.89 -26.70 -5.68
C SER A 24 39.03 -27.32 -4.87
N VAL A 25 38.82 -27.67 -3.59
CA VAL A 25 39.09 -29.02 -3.03
C VAL A 25 38.39 -29.15 -1.64
N SER A 26 37.69 -30.29 -1.45
CA SER A 26 37.48 -31.10 -0.22
C SER A 26 37.05 -30.42 1.09
N ALA A 27 35.87 -30.70 1.65
CA ALA A 27 35.48 -31.95 2.33
C ALA A 27 36.41 -32.35 3.50
N PHE A 28 36.01 -31.97 4.72
CA PHE A 28 36.49 -32.59 5.96
C PHE A 28 35.37 -32.61 7.02
N SER A 29 34.92 -33.82 7.33
CA SER A 29 34.26 -34.27 8.57
C SER A 29 34.87 -35.67 8.79
N PRO A 30 35.20 -36.16 10.01
CA PRO A 30 34.24 -36.33 11.10
C PRO A 30 34.76 -36.24 12.57
N ALA A 31 33.77 -36.13 13.48
CA ALA A 31 33.66 -36.72 14.83
C ALA A 31 34.81 -36.63 15.86
N HIS A 32 34.55 -36.03 17.03
CA HIS A 32 34.15 -36.78 18.24
C HIS A 32 33.91 -35.88 19.48
N LEU A 33 32.82 -36.23 20.20
CA LEU A 33 32.64 -36.20 21.67
C LEU A 33 32.89 -34.89 22.43
N TYR A 34 31.80 -34.28 22.92
CA TYR A 34 31.62 -34.12 24.36
C TYR A 34 30.13 -34.20 24.72
N SER A 35 29.83 -35.20 25.56
CA SER A 35 28.58 -35.39 26.27
C SER A 35 28.57 -34.47 27.49
N VAL A 36 27.64 -33.51 27.53
CA VAL A 36 27.19 -32.91 28.79
C VAL A 36 25.67 -32.97 28.81
N LYS A 37 25.17 -33.87 29.66
CA LYS A 37 23.77 -33.91 30.08
C LYS A 37 23.52 -32.63 30.89
N ASN A 38 22.56 -31.81 30.47
CA ASN A 38 21.83 -31.01 31.44
C ASN A 38 20.35 -30.94 31.06
N SER A 39 19.56 -31.60 31.90
CA SER A 39 18.12 -31.64 31.92
C SER A 39 17.56 -30.33 32.44
N LEU A 40 16.80 -29.62 31.62
CA LEU A 40 15.74 -28.72 32.09
C LEU A 40 14.65 -28.67 31.01
N SER A 41 13.60 -29.44 31.30
CA SER A 41 12.32 -29.37 30.60
C SER A 41 11.74 -27.97 30.80
N GLN A 42 11.68 -27.17 29.74
CA GLN A 42 10.75 -26.07 29.66
C GLN A 42 9.87 -26.30 28.43
N SER A 43 8.63 -26.64 28.72
CA SER A 43 7.52 -26.75 27.79
C SER A 43 7.35 -25.44 27.01
N PRO A 44 7.07 -25.51 25.69
CA PRO A 44 6.77 -24.31 24.92
C PRO A 44 5.45 -23.72 25.44
N ARG A 45 5.51 -22.53 26.04
CA ARG A 45 4.32 -21.69 26.24
C ARG A 45 3.76 -21.34 24.87
N GLN A 46 2.67 -21.99 24.50
CA GLN A 46 1.80 -21.52 23.43
C GLN A 46 1.30 -20.14 23.84
N VAL A 47 1.75 -19.13 23.12
CA VAL A 47 1.16 -17.79 23.19
C VAL A 47 -0.20 -17.90 22.50
N PRO A 48 -1.32 -17.59 23.16
CA PRO A 48 -2.61 -17.57 22.49
C PRO A 48 -2.54 -16.53 21.36
N LYS A 49 -2.98 -16.92 20.16
CA LYS A 49 -3.28 -16.01 19.06
C LYS A 49 -4.54 -15.22 19.44
N THR A 50 -4.41 -14.28 20.37
CA THR A 50 -5.44 -13.27 20.58
C THR A 50 -5.33 -12.30 19.43
N CYS A 51 -6.25 -12.46 18.49
CA CYS A 51 -6.49 -11.50 17.46
C CYS A 51 -6.76 -10.11 18.07
N LEU A 52 -6.01 -9.11 17.62
CA LEU A 52 -6.14 -7.71 18.00
C LEU A 52 -7.37 -7.04 17.34
N TRP A 53 -8.47 -7.77 17.09
CA TRP A 53 -9.71 -7.24 16.49
C TRP A 53 -10.89 -7.14 17.46
N GLU A 54 -10.74 -7.54 18.72
CA GLU A 54 -11.86 -7.69 19.66
C GLU A 54 -12.06 -6.52 20.65
N VAL A 55 -11.57 -5.31 20.34
CA VAL A 55 -11.59 -4.17 21.30
C VAL A 55 -12.65 -3.09 20.97
N CYS A 56 -13.53 -3.29 19.98
CA CYS A 56 -14.56 -2.29 19.65
C CYS A 56 -16.02 -2.79 19.67
N ASN A 57 -16.34 -3.84 20.42
CA ASN A 57 -17.74 -4.20 20.71
C ASN A 57 -17.96 -4.30 22.21
N ASN A 58 -18.20 -3.17 22.86
CA ASN A 58 -18.84 -3.15 24.18
C ASN A 58 -20.22 -2.51 24.06
N ASP A 59 -21.21 -3.41 24.02
CA ASP A 59 -22.45 -3.39 24.78
C ASP A 59 -23.02 -2.04 25.24
N HIS A 60 -24.10 -1.63 24.57
CA HIS A 60 -25.19 -0.94 25.23
C HIS A 60 -26.53 -1.62 24.92
N GLY A 61 -27.07 -2.27 25.95
CA GLY A 61 -28.48 -2.14 26.30
C GLY A 61 -29.43 -3.23 25.81
N GLU A 62 -29.65 -4.22 26.67
CA GLU A 62 -30.90 -4.98 26.68
C GLU A 62 -32.09 -4.04 26.93
N ALA A 63 -33.12 -4.15 26.09
CA ALA A 63 -34.49 -3.83 26.46
C ALA A 63 -35.47 -4.78 25.76
N ASN A 64 -36.12 -5.62 26.57
CA ASN A 64 -37.29 -6.41 26.23
C ASN A 64 -38.42 -5.53 25.69
N GLY A 65 -39.12 -5.97 24.64
CA GLY A 65 -40.33 -5.29 24.18
C GLY A 65 -41.02 -5.96 23.01
N ALA A 66 -41.96 -6.87 23.32
CA ALA A 66 -43.19 -7.22 22.61
C ALA A 66 -43.22 -7.24 21.07
N ALA A 67 -43.54 -8.43 20.55
CA ALA A 67 -44.07 -8.64 19.20
C ALA A 67 -45.28 -7.72 18.91
N ASN A 68 -45.14 -6.86 17.91
CA ASN A 68 -46.24 -6.32 17.14
C ASN A 68 -45.79 -6.27 15.68
N GLY A 69 -46.51 -7.02 14.84
CA GLY A 69 -46.37 -6.94 13.40
C GLY A 69 -46.90 -5.60 12.92
N ASP A 70 -46.02 -4.81 12.33
CA ASP A 70 -46.40 -3.74 11.42
C ASP A 70 -45.47 -3.85 10.21
N ASP A 71 -46.08 -4.17 9.07
CA ASP A 71 -45.47 -4.26 7.74
C ASP A 71 -45.20 -2.84 7.20
N SER A 72 -44.51 -2.03 8.01
CA SER A 72 -43.91 -0.79 7.55
C SER A 72 -42.55 -1.16 7.00
N SER A 73 -42.53 -1.37 5.68
CA SER A 73 -41.32 -1.27 4.88
C SER A 73 -40.69 0.12 5.11
N GLU A 74 -39.95 0.27 6.21
CA GLU A 74 -38.88 1.25 6.30
C GLU A 74 -38.02 0.97 5.07
N LYS A 75 -38.23 1.77 4.02
CA LYS A 75 -37.37 1.79 2.85
C LYS A 75 -35.98 1.94 3.43
N ARG A 76 -35.23 0.84 3.47
CA ARG A 76 -33.81 0.86 3.73
C ARG A 76 -33.31 1.94 2.79
N MET A 77 -32.82 3.03 3.36
CA MET A 77 -32.27 4.16 2.63
C MET A 77 -30.93 3.66 2.07
N GLY A 78 -31.06 2.76 1.10
CA GLY A 78 -30.02 2.07 0.39
C GLY A 78 -30.03 2.56 -1.04
N ASP A 79 -28.86 2.49 -1.64
CA ASP A 79 -28.58 2.88 -3.01
C ASP A 79 -29.63 2.29 -3.99
N PRO A 80 -30.54 3.13 -4.52
CA PRO A 80 -31.64 2.67 -5.37
C PRO A 80 -31.13 2.02 -6.67
N LEU A 81 -29.94 2.41 -7.13
CA LEU A 81 -29.32 1.83 -8.31
C LEU A 81 -28.75 0.45 -8.01
N ARG A 82 -28.22 0.24 -6.80
CA ARG A 82 -27.75 -1.07 -6.35
C ARG A 82 -28.89 -2.07 -6.25
N ASP A 83 -30.03 -1.66 -5.69
CA ASP A 83 -31.22 -2.53 -5.60
C ASP A 83 -31.82 -2.83 -6.97
N ALA A 84 -31.77 -1.87 -7.90
CA ALA A 84 -32.36 -2.02 -9.23
C ALA A 84 -31.46 -2.77 -10.24
N THR A 85 -30.14 -2.60 -10.17
CA THR A 85 -29.20 -3.10 -11.18
C THR A 85 -28.22 -4.14 -10.66
N GLY A 86 -28.02 -4.21 -9.34
CA GLY A 86 -26.93 -4.98 -8.74
C GLY A 86 -25.53 -4.44 -9.07
N ILE A 87 -25.42 -3.35 -9.82
CA ILE A 87 -24.15 -2.73 -10.19
C ILE A 87 -23.68 -1.90 -9.00
N ARG A 88 -22.43 -2.12 -8.62
CA ARG A 88 -21.81 -1.46 -7.48
C ARG A 88 -20.79 -0.43 -7.97
N PRO A 89 -20.80 0.80 -7.43
CA PRO A 89 -19.73 1.73 -7.70
C PRO A 89 -18.39 1.17 -7.20
N SER A 90 -17.34 1.39 -7.99
CA SER A 90 -15.98 1.02 -7.64
C SER A 90 -15.54 1.74 -6.34
N LEU A 91 -14.90 1.01 -5.42
CA LEU A 91 -14.37 1.56 -4.17
C LEU A 91 -13.03 2.28 -4.37
N HIS A 92 -12.35 1.97 -5.49
CA HIS A 92 -10.99 2.39 -5.77
C HIS A 92 -10.81 3.91 -5.84
N PRO A 93 -11.70 4.72 -6.44
CA PRO A 93 -11.51 6.17 -6.49
C PRO A 93 -11.34 6.81 -5.12
N THR A 94 -12.11 6.37 -4.11
CA THR A 94 -11.99 6.86 -2.73
C THR A 94 -10.67 6.42 -2.11
N THR A 95 -10.27 5.16 -2.30
CA THR A 95 -8.99 4.62 -1.82
C THR A 95 -7.80 5.35 -2.46
N ILE A 96 -7.80 5.55 -3.78
CA ILE A 96 -6.74 6.24 -4.52
C ILE A 96 -6.60 7.69 -4.05
N ASN A 97 -7.71 8.41 -3.88
CA ASN A 97 -7.68 9.78 -3.36
C ASN A 97 -7.09 9.86 -1.94
N ALA A 98 -7.43 8.89 -1.08
CA ALA A 98 -6.84 8.79 0.27
C ALA A 98 -5.34 8.51 0.21
N LEU A 99 -4.89 7.61 -0.67
CA LEU A 99 -3.48 7.30 -0.88
C LEU A 99 -2.70 8.47 -1.46
N ALA A 100 -3.26 9.19 -2.43
CA ALA A 100 -2.66 10.40 -2.98
C ALA A 100 -2.47 11.47 -1.90
N ARG A 101 -3.44 11.62 -0.98
CA ARG A 101 -3.29 12.47 0.21
C ARG A 101 -2.17 11.97 1.13
N ALA A 102 -2.09 10.67 1.38
CA ALA A 102 -1.04 10.07 2.20
C ALA A 102 0.35 10.30 1.60
N LEU A 103 0.52 10.13 0.28
CA LEU A 103 1.76 10.43 -0.42
C LEU A 103 2.17 11.90 -0.28
N LYS A 104 1.22 12.84 -0.41
CA LYS A 104 1.50 14.27 -0.20
C LYS A 104 1.93 14.57 1.23
N ILE A 105 1.26 14.00 2.23
CA ILE A 105 1.64 14.14 3.63
C ILE A 105 3.08 13.63 3.83
N LYS A 106 3.38 12.41 3.36
CA LYS A 106 4.74 11.84 3.39
C LYS A 106 5.75 12.78 2.73
N ALA A 107 5.43 13.31 1.55
CA ALA A 107 6.34 14.19 0.80
C ALA A 107 6.58 15.55 1.48
N THR A 108 5.62 16.08 2.24
CA THR A 108 5.77 17.37 2.95
C THR A 108 6.62 17.29 4.22
N HIS A 109 6.90 16.10 4.73
CA HIS A 109 7.55 15.93 6.02
C HIS A 109 9.04 15.65 5.89
N VAL A 110 9.86 16.67 6.20
CA VAL A 110 11.33 16.56 6.25
C VAL A 110 11.84 16.38 7.69
N SER A 111 11.07 16.75 8.72
CA SER A 111 11.37 16.49 10.14
C SER A 111 10.17 16.86 11.01
N GLY A 112 9.59 15.91 11.77
CA GLY A 112 8.59 16.21 12.80
C GLY A 112 7.49 15.17 13.00
N ASP A 113 6.70 15.43 14.05
CA ASP A 113 5.73 14.53 14.71
C ASP A 113 4.80 13.77 13.75
N LYS A 114 4.45 14.31 12.56
CA LYS A 114 3.43 13.79 11.62
C LYS A 114 3.92 12.83 10.52
N SER A 115 5.07 12.18 10.67
CA SER A 115 5.56 11.23 9.67
C SER A 115 4.60 10.05 9.43
N LEU A 116 4.51 9.62 8.16
CA LEU A 116 3.90 8.34 7.75
C LEU A 116 4.96 7.25 7.54
N THR A 117 6.20 7.53 7.94
CA THR A 117 7.31 6.59 7.97
C THR A 117 7.56 6.17 9.40
N VAL A 118 7.90 4.90 9.60
CA VAL A 118 8.32 4.40 10.92
C VAL A 118 9.68 4.98 11.23
N ASP A 119 9.80 5.61 12.39
CA ASP A 119 11.03 6.26 12.82
C ASP A 119 11.19 6.06 14.32
N GLU A 120 11.90 4.99 14.70
CA GLU A 120 12.10 4.63 16.10
C GLU A 120 12.95 5.68 16.84
N GLU A 121 13.83 6.40 16.14
CA GLU A 121 14.69 7.44 16.73
C GLU A 121 13.85 8.65 17.15
N ASN A 122 12.84 9.00 16.35
CA ASN A 122 11.87 10.04 16.68
C ASN A 122 10.64 9.51 17.45
N GLY A 123 10.64 8.24 17.86
CA GLY A 123 9.59 7.62 18.67
C GLY A 123 8.28 7.33 17.93
N ILE A 124 8.30 7.32 16.59
CA ILE A 124 7.13 7.04 15.76
C ILE A 124 7.00 5.54 15.58
N SER A 125 6.05 4.94 16.30
CA SER A 125 5.83 3.50 16.22
C SER A 125 5.03 3.12 14.96
N PRO A 126 5.14 1.86 14.49
CA PRO A 126 4.27 1.33 13.43
C PRO A 126 2.78 1.51 13.70
N LEU A 127 2.37 1.48 14.98
CA LEU A 127 0.99 1.70 15.38
C LEU A 127 0.56 3.15 15.14
N ASP A 128 1.43 4.14 15.39
CA ASP A 128 1.13 5.55 15.16
C ASP A 128 0.92 5.83 13.66
N VAL A 129 1.76 5.21 12.81
CA VAL A 129 1.60 5.27 11.34
C VAL A 129 0.26 4.66 10.92
N ALA A 130 -0.10 3.49 11.46
CA ALA A 130 -1.36 2.83 11.16
C ALA A 130 -2.59 3.67 11.59
N ILE A 131 -2.53 4.28 12.79
CA ILE A 131 -3.60 5.16 13.29
C ILE A 131 -3.78 6.35 12.34
N ARG A 132 -2.69 6.98 11.90
CA ARG A 132 -2.75 8.11 10.96
C ARG A 132 -3.27 7.71 9.60
N ALA A 133 -2.84 6.58 9.07
CA ALA A 133 -3.37 6.04 7.82
C ALA A 133 -4.88 5.77 7.93
N GLY A 134 -5.33 5.26 9.08
CA GLY A 134 -6.75 5.10 9.40
C GLY A 134 -7.50 6.42 9.40
N GLN A 135 -6.95 7.47 10.02
CA GLN A 135 -7.53 8.82 10.00
C GLN A 135 -7.64 9.38 8.57
N ILE A 136 -6.60 9.23 7.75
CA ILE A 136 -6.63 9.66 6.34
C ILE A 136 -7.74 8.95 5.57
N ALA A 137 -7.94 7.64 5.83
CA ALA A 137 -9.01 6.88 5.22
C ALA A 137 -10.39 7.36 5.68
N THR A 138 -10.59 7.54 6.99
CA THR A 138 -11.85 8.04 7.56
C THR A 138 -12.20 9.41 6.97
N ASP A 139 -11.26 10.35 6.91
CA ASP A 139 -11.49 11.66 6.31
C ASP A 139 -11.97 11.56 4.84
N ALA A 140 -11.37 10.66 4.06
CA ALA A 140 -11.74 10.46 2.67
C ALA A 140 -13.13 9.80 2.53
N ILE A 141 -13.46 8.90 3.43
CA ILE A 141 -14.78 8.23 3.50
C ILE A 141 -15.85 9.25 3.90
N ASP A 142 -15.60 10.08 4.91
CA ASP A 142 -16.52 11.14 5.35
C ASP A 142 -16.73 12.19 4.25
N GLN A 143 -15.67 12.56 3.53
CA GLN A 143 -15.76 13.42 2.36
C GLN A 143 -16.61 12.78 1.26
N ARG A 144 -16.49 11.47 1.03
CA ARG A 144 -17.33 10.75 0.07
C ARG A 144 -18.79 10.69 0.54
N GLN A 145 -19.04 10.29 1.78
CA GLN A 145 -20.39 10.14 2.33
C GLN A 145 -21.14 11.48 2.38
N SER A 146 -20.45 12.58 2.71
CA SER A 146 -21.07 13.92 2.67
C SER A 146 -21.52 14.33 1.27
N SER A 147 -20.78 13.95 0.22
CA SER A 147 -21.23 14.11 -1.18
C SER A 147 -22.35 13.14 -1.57
N SER A 148 -22.33 11.91 -1.03
CA SER A 148 -23.33 10.87 -1.32
C SER A 148 -24.73 11.19 -0.81
N ASN A 149 -24.90 12.08 0.17
CA ASN A 149 -26.23 12.54 0.60
C ASN A 149 -27.05 13.17 -0.54
N GLN A 150 -26.38 13.63 -1.60
CA GLN A 150 -27.02 14.18 -2.80
C GLN A 150 -27.36 13.09 -3.83
N ASP A 151 -26.56 12.03 -3.89
CA ASP A 151 -26.64 10.97 -4.91
C ASP A 151 -27.30 9.67 -4.41
N GLY A 152 -27.55 9.54 -3.11
CA GLY A 152 -28.15 8.35 -2.46
C GLY A 152 -27.22 7.13 -2.35
N MET A 153 -25.94 7.27 -2.75
CA MET A 153 -24.97 6.17 -2.82
C MET A 153 -24.08 6.13 -1.58
N THR A 154 -24.65 5.77 -0.44
CA THR A 154 -23.95 5.67 0.85
C THR A 154 -23.11 4.40 0.92
N LEU A 155 -21.87 4.52 1.41
CA LEU A 155 -20.98 3.37 1.60
C LEU A 155 -21.48 2.45 2.72
N THR A 156 -21.48 1.15 2.49
CA THR A 156 -21.80 0.16 3.54
C THR A 156 -20.64 -0.01 4.51
N PRO A 157 -20.88 -0.53 5.74
CA PRO A 157 -19.80 -0.78 6.71
C PRO A 157 -18.64 -1.61 6.14
N ASP A 158 -18.94 -2.68 5.40
CA ASP A 158 -17.92 -3.52 4.76
C ASP A 158 -17.10 -2.77 3.70
N GLU A 159 -17.69 -1.80 2.99
CA GLU A 159 -17.01 -0.98 1.99
C GLU A 159 -16.07 0.01 2.67
N THR A 160 -16.56 0.69 3.71
CA THR A 160 -15.79 1.59 4.56
C THR A 160 -14.59 0.84 5.17
N GLN A 161 -14.80 -0.36 5.70
CA GLN A 161 -13.74 -1.19 6.25
C GLN A 161 -12.74 -1.62 5.17
N THR A 162 -13.19 -1.96 3.97
CA THR A 162 -12.32 -2.34 2.85
C THR A 162 -11.44 -1.17 2.42
N ILE A 163 -12.02 0.03 2.27
CA ILE A 163 -11.27 1.25 1.94
C ILE A 163 -10.23 1.54 3.03
N ALA A 164 -10.63 1.53 4.31
CA ALA A 164 -9.73 1.79 5.42
C ALA A 164 -8.58 0.76 5.51
N GLY A 165 -8.91 -0.53 5.39
CA GLY A 165 -7.94 -1.62 5.41
C GLY A 165 -6.90 -1.51 4.30
N ARG A 166 -7.33 -1.12 3.08
CA ARG A 166 -6.42 -0.90 1.94
C ARG A 166 -5.52 0.30 2.14
N VAL A 167 -6.06 1.44 2.58
CA VAL A 167 -5.27 2.64 2.84
C VAL A 167 -4.20 2.35 3.88
N VAL A 168 -4.58 1.76 5.02
CA VAL A 168 -3.63 1.35 6.06
C VAL A 168 -2.62 0.34 5.52
N GLY A 169 -3.09 -0.68 4.80
CA GLY A 169 -2.26 -1.76 4.27
C GLY A 169 -1.18 -1.29 3.29
N VAL A 170 -1.51 -0.32 2.44
CA VAL A 170 -0.58 0.33 1.50
C VAL A 170 0.36 1.26 2.25
N VAL A 171 -0.15 2.16 3.11
CA VAL A 171 0.68 3.14 3.84
C VAL A 171 1.74 2.45 4.69
N MET A 172 1.36 1.39 5.40
CA MET A 172 2.28 0.58 6.22
C MET A 172 3.37 -0.15 5.42
N ARG A 173 3.25 -0.22 4.09
CA ARG A 173 4.17 -0.93 3.19
C ARG A 173 4.64 -0.06 2.03
N LEU A 174 4.61 1.27 2.20
CA LEU A 174 4.95 2.20 1.11
C LEU A 174 6.35 1.93 0.56
N GLU A 175 7.36 1.77 1.41
CA GLU A 175 8.75 1.56 0.97
C GLU A 175 8.91 0.31 0.10
N GLU A 176 8.30 -0.81 0.50
CA GLU A 176 8.31 -2.07 -0.25
C GLU A 176 7.60 -1.91 -1.60
N LEU A 177 6.41 -1.30 -1.60
CA LEU A 177 5.60 -1.12 -2.80
C LEU A 177 6.23 -0.12 -3.77
N GLU A 178 6.86 0.95 -3.28
CA GLU A 178 7.58 1.93 -4.11
C GLU A 178 8.81 1.30 -4.76
N THR A 179 9.57 0.50 -4.00
CA THR A 179 10.70 -0.27 -4.54
C THR A 179 10.22 -1.21 -5.66
N MET A 180 9.16 -1.97 -5.40
CA MET A 180 8.60 -2.90 -6.38
C MET A 180 8.06 -2.19 -7.64
N LEU A 181 7.43 -1.03 -7.46
CA LEU A 181 6.96 -0.18 -8.56
C LEU A 181 8.13 0.25 -9.44
N ASN A 182 9.16 0.82 -8.82
CA ASN A 182 10.36 1.30 -9.51
C ASN A 182 11.04 0.15 -10.28
N GLU A 183 11.28 -1.00 -9.65
CA GLU A 183 11.88 -2.18 -10.28
C GLU A 183 11.10 -2.65 -11.53
N LYS A 184 9.77 -2.74 -11.44
CA LYS A 184 8.91 -3.20 -12.55
C LYS A 184 8.90 -2.21 -13.72
N VAL A 185 8.79 -0.92 -13.42
CA VAL A 185 8.77 0.15 -14.44
C VAL A 185 10.13 0.24 -15.14
N HIS A 186 11.25 0.19 -14.38
CA HIS A 186 12.59 0.22 -14.95
C HIS A 186 12.98 -1.05 -15.72
N ALA A 187 12.42 -2.21 -15.36
CA ALA A 187 12.61 -3.44 -16.13
C ALA A 187 11.94 -3.39 -17.52
N THR A 188 11.00 -2.46 -17.73
CA THR A 188 10.23 -2.37 -18.97
C THR A 188 10.92 -1.47 -20.00
N SER A 189 11.53 -2.11 -21.01
CA SER A 189 12.35 -1.42 -22.00
C SER A 189 11.65 -0.32 -22.80
N TRP A 190 10.35 -0.44 -23.08
CA TRP A 190 9.64 0.55 -23.89
C TRP A 190 9.40 1.86 -23.14
N ILE A 191 9.23 1.81 -21.81
CA ILE A 191 9.07 3.01 -20.97
C ILE A 191 10.33 3.86 -21.08
N ALA A 192 11.52 3.25 -20.92
CA ALA A 192 12.79 3.95 -21.09
C ALA A 192 13.01 4.48 -22.51
N LYS A 193 12.53 3.75 -23.52
CA LYS A 193 12.65 4.16 -24.93
C LYS A 193 11.78 5.37 -25.27
N PHE A 194 10.57 5.44 -24.73
CA PHE A 194 9.60 6.50 -25.04
C PHE A 194 9.55 7.62 -23.99
N GLY A 195 10.21 7.43 -22.84
CA GLY A 195 10.26 8.40 -21.75
C GLY A 195 8.94 8.50 -20.97
N ASP A 196 8.14 7.43 -20.94
CA ASP A 196 6.77 7.44 -20.43
C ASP A 196 6.67 7.09 -18.93
N TRP A 197 7.60 7.63 -18.12
CA TRP A 197 7.72 7.31 -16.69
C TRP A 197 6.56 7.90 -15.86
N ASP A 198 6.11 9.10 -16.22
CA ASP A 198 5.04 9.83 -15.54
C ASP A 198 3.69 9.08 -15.59
N SER A 199 3.46 8.28 -16.63
CA SER A 199 2.27 7.40 -16.75
C SER A 199 2.23 6.28 -15.71
N PHE A 200 3.31 6.09 -14.96
CA PHE A 200 3.42 5.16 -13.82
C PHE A 200 3.66 5.89 -12.49
N GLY A 201 3.73 7.23 -12.50
CA GLY A 201 4.07 8.02 -11.33
C GLY A 201 5.49 7.73 -10.81
N VAL A 202 6.44 7.48 -11.72
CA VAL A 202 7.85 7.18 -11.43
C VAL A 202 8.73 8.18 -12.18
N LEU A 203 9.90 8.56 -11.62
CA LEU A 203 10.88 9.37 -12.34
C LEU A 203 11.94 8.51 -13.05
N PRO A 204 12.59 9.00 -14.12
CA PRO A 204 13.68 8.28 -14.80
C PRO A 204 14.87 7.96 -13.90
N ASP A 205 15.06 8.73 -12.83
CA ASP A 205 16.06 8.53 -11.80
C ASP A 205 15.41 8.92 -10.46
N GLU A 206 15.23 7.95 -9.57
CA GLU A 206 14.72 8.17 -8.21
C GLU A 206 15.85 8.00 -7.17
N SER A 207 17.11 8.19 -7.56
CA SER A 207 18.22 8.16 -6.59
C SER A 207 18.22 9.35 -5.62
N ASP A 208 17.54 10.44 -5.98
CA ASP A 208 17.28 11.59 -5.11
C ASP A 208 15.83 11.59 -4.63
N ASP A 209 15.62 11.15 -3.38
CA ASP A 209 14.32 11.15 -2.71
C ASP A 209 13.65 12.53 -2.70
N ASP A 210 14.44 13.62 -2.66
CA ASP A 210 13.88 14.97 -2.57
C ASP A 210 13.22 15.39 -3.89
N GLU A 211 13.74 14.94 -5.03
CA GLU A 211 13.12 15.18 -6.34
C GLU A 211 11.76 14.47 -6.45
N VAL A 212 11.67 13.22 -6.01
CA VAL A 212 10.42 12.46 -5.97
C VAL A 212 9.39 13.15 -5.05
N ARG A 213 9.81 13.55 -3.84
CA ARG A 213 8.95 14.28 -2.91
C ARG A 213 8.44 15.58 -3.51
N GLN A 214 9.33 16.35 -4.14
CA GLN A 214 8.95 17.59 -4.81
C GLN A 214 7.94 17.34 -5.93
N ARG A 215 8.14 16.30 -6.75
CA ARG A 215 7.21 15.92 -7.82
C ARG A 215 5.82 15.56 -7.27
N ILE A 216 5.76 14.78 -6.18
CA ILE A 216 4.51 14.42 -5.48
C ILE A 216 3.77 15.67 -4.95
N GLN A 217 4.49 16.68 -4.47
CA GLN A 217 3.84 17.91 -4.01
C GLN A 217 3.28 18.76 -5.15
N MET A 218 4.07 18.89 -6.22
CA MET A 218 3.83 19.84 -7.30
C MET A 218 2.89 19.32 -8.39
N ASP A 219 2.85 18.01 -8.61
CA ASP A 219 2.09 17.40 -9.70
C ASP A 219 1.00 16.45 -9.18
N PRO A 220 -0.27 16.91 -9.17
CA PRO A 220 -1.40 16.09 -8.76
C PRO A 220 -1.58 14.85 -9.64
N LEU A 221 -1.31 14.93 -10.95
CA LEU A 221 -1.49 13.81 -11.85
C LEU A 221 -0.44 12.73 -11.56
N PHE A 222 0.83 13.11 -11.46
CA PHE A 222 1.91 12.21 -11.06
C PHE A 222 1.58 11.48 -9.75
N THR A 223 1.08 12.21 -8.76
CA THR A 223 0.72 11.66 -7.45
C THR A 223 -0.44 10.67 -7.53
N MET A 224 -1.47 11.00 -8.30
CA MET A 224 -2.63 10.12 -8.49
C MET A 224 -2.22 8.84 -9.21
N THR A 225 -1.45 8.95 -10.29
CA THR A 225 -0.92 7.81 -11.02
C THR A 225 -0.06 6.92 -10.13
N ARG A 226 0.83 7.51 -9.32
CA ARG A 226 1.65 6.75 -8.35
C ARG A 226 0.76 6.01 -7.35
N ALA A 227 -0.27 6.67 -6.81
CA ALA A 227 -1.22 6.05 -5.89
C ALA A 227 -2.01 4.89 -6.52
N GLU A 228 -2.43 5.03 -7.78
CA GLU A 228 -3.08 3.96 -8.55
C GLU A 228 -2.15 2.74 -8.68
N CYS A 229 -0.91 2.95 -9.15
CA CYS A 229 0.04 1.87 -9.33
C CYS A 229 0.37 1.16 -8.01
N LEU A 230 0.57 1.92 -6.91
CA LEU A 230 0.82 1.35 -5.58
C LEU A 230 -0.37 0.53 -5.07
N LEU A 231 -1.60 1.01 -5.27
CA LEU A 231 -2.80 0.24 -4.92
C LEU A 231 -2.89 -1.04 -5.74
N GLY A 232 -2.67 -0.98 -7.06
CA GLY A 232 -2.66 -2.15 -7.93
C GLY A 232 -1.67 -3.22 -7.46
N LEU A 233 -0.43 -2.82 -7.14
CA LEU A 233 0.60 -3.71 -6.60
C LEU A 233 0.20 -4.33 -5.27
N PHE A 234 -0.38 -3.54 -4.35
CA PHE A 234 -0.87 -4.04 -3.07
C PHE A 234 -1.98 -5.09 -3.24
N LEU A 235 -2.98 -4.82 -4.08
CA LEU A 235 -4.09 -5.73 -4.33
C LEU A 235 -3.57 -7.08 -4.85
N LYS A 236 -2.72 -7.05 -5.87
CA LYS A 236 -2.20 -8.25 -6.54
C LYS A 236 -1.26 -9.08 -5.67
N ASN A 237 -0.30 -8.42 -5.02
CA ASN A 237 0.81 -9.13 -4.35
C ASN A 237 0.52 -9.43 -2.87
N ILE A 238 -0.43 -8.71 -2.26
CA ILE A 238 -0.64 -8.75 -0.81
C ILE A 238 -2.09 -9.11 -0.47
N GLU A 239 -3.07 -8.29 -0.86
CA GLU A 239 -4.46 -8.46 -0.43
C GLU A 239 -5.08 -9.76 -0.98
N ILE A 240 -5.11 -9.93 -2.30
CA ILE A 240 -5.76 -11.09 -2.95
C ILE A 240 -5.14 -12.41 -2.50
N PRO A 241 -3.79 -12.58 -2.45
CA PRO A 241 -3.20 -13.83 -1.97
C PRO A 241 -3.55 -14.13 -0.50
N GLN A 242 -3.64 -13.12 0.35
CA GLN A 242 -3.99 -13.30 1.77
C GLN A 242 -5.46 -13.67 1.94
N LEU A 243 -6.37 -12.99 1.24
CA LEU A 243 -7.80 -13.30 1.25
C LEU A 243 -8.07 -14.72 0.73
N THR A 244 -7.41 -15.11 -0.36
CA THR A 244 -7.50 -16.46 -0.92
C THR A 244 -7.04 -17.52 0.09
N LYS A 245 -5.92 -17.28 0.77
CA LYS A 245 -5.43 -18.16 1.86
C LYS A 245 -6.41 -18.27 3.03
N ALA A 246 -7.10 -17.17 3.35
CA ALA A 246 -8.08 -17.11 4.43
C ALA A 246 -9.46 -17.63 4.03
N GLY A 247 -9.72 -17.90 2.75
CA GLY A 247 -11.06 -18.22 2.24
C GLY A 247 -12.06 -17.08 2.40
N GLN A 248 -11.56 -15.83 2.42
CA GLN A 248 -12.35 -14.62 2.58
C GLN A 248 -12.46 -13.89 1.24
N SER A 249 -13.51 -13.09 1.09
CA SER A 249 -13.72 -12.21 -0.06
C SER A 249 -13.99 -10.79 0.39
N VAL A 250 -13.45 -9.82 -0.32
CA VAL A 250 -13.81 -8.41 -0.14
C VAL A 250 -14.95 -8.01 -1.07
N PRO A 251 -15.67 -6.92 -0.75
CA PRO A 251 -16.90 -6.57 -1.44
C PRO A 251 -16.78 -6.24 -2.94
N ASP A 252 -15.59 -5.90 -3.45
CA ASP A 252 -15.28 -5.69 -4.87
C ASP A 252 -14.40 -6.81 -5.48
N GLN A 253 -14.24 -7.90 -4.75
CA GLN A 253 -13.43 -9.07 -5.13
C GLN A 253 -11.95 -8.77 -5.40
N GLY A 254 -11.44 -7.59 -5.00
CA GLY A 254 -10.04 -7.21 -5.22
C GLY A 254 -9.70 -6.97 -6.70
N GLN A 255 -10.68 -6.64 -7.54
CA GLN A 255 -10.43 -6.37 -8.95
C GLN A 255 -9.58 -5.11 -9.14
N VAL A 256 -8.81 -5.06 -10.22
CA VAL A 256 -8.02 -3.88 -10.61
C VAL A 256 -8.65 -3.32 -11.88
N ASP A 257 -9.73 -2.57 -11.73
CA ASP A 257 -10.54 -2.00 -12.84
C ASP A 257 -10.14 -0.56 -13.21
N PHE A 258 -9.26 0.06 -12.43
CA PHE A 258 -8.87 1.47 -12.53
C PHE A 258 -7.53 1.69 -13.28
N LEU A 259 -6.82 0.62 -13.63
CA LEU A 259 -5.61 0.69 -14.45
C LEU A 259 -5.93 0.28 -15.89
N ASP A 260 -5.26 0.92 -16.84
CA ASP A 260 -5.27 0.50 -18.25
C ASP A 260 -4.43 -0.79 -18.45
N GLU A 261 -4.59 -1.41 -19.62
CA GLU A 261 -3.95 -2.70 -19.91
C GLU A 261 -2.42 -2.60 -19.97
N ASP A 262 -1.88 -1.50 -20.50
CA ASP A 262 -0.44 -1.26 -20.55
C ASP A 262 0.15 -1.20 -19.13
N ARG A 263 -0.52 -0.51 -18.20
CA ARG A 263 -0.11 -0.46 -16.79
C ARG A 263 -0.25 -1.81 -16.10
N LYS A 264 -1.31 -2.57 -16.36
CA LYS A 264 -1.46 -3.93 -15.83
C LYS A 264 -0.35 -4.85 -16.32
N GLU A 265 0.02 -4.77 -17.60
CA GLU A 265 1.09 -5.57 -18.20
C GLU A 265 2.43 -5.31 -17.50
N VAL A 266 2.81 -4.04 -17.38
CA VAL A 266 4.07 -3.62 -16.74
C VAL A 266 4.12 -4.03 -15.27
N LEU A 267 3.00 -3.83 -14.56
CA LEU A 267 2.92 -4.18 -13.14
C LEU A 267 2.70 -5.70 -12.93
N ALA A 268 2.46 -6.46 -14.00
CA ALA A 268 2.12 -7.88 -14.02
C ALA A 268 0.92 -8.22 -13.10
N LEU A 269 -0.14 -7.43 -13.22
CA LEU A 269 -1.37 -7.53 -12.43
C LEU A 269 -2.36 -8.56 -13.00
#